data_AF-A0A524QTD2-F1
#
_entry.id   AF-A0A524QTD2-F1
#
_cell.length_a   1.000
_cell.length_b   1.000
_cell.length_c   1.000
_cell.angle_alpha   90.00
_cell.angle_beta   90.00
_cell.angle_gamma   90.00
#
_symmetry.space_group_name_H-M   'P 1'
#
loop_
_entity.id
_entity.type
_entity.pdbx_description
1 polymer ?
#
loop_
_entity_poly.entity_id
_entity_poly.type
_entity_poly.pdbx_seq_one_letter_code
_entity_poly.pdbx_strand_id
1 'polypeptide(L)'
;MYFLRLFGGISLHARSGAAVPERVVQQRPLAVLALLAVAREGGSTRDKLIGYLWPESEKERARHRLADVVYLIRKSLGEDAVLSAGDMLRLNAAVVQSDVGAFLDALDSKDRETAVELYKGPFLDGFNASGAPEFERWVESERQRLAGEYADTLE
;
A
#
# COMPACT_ATOMS: atom_id res chain seq x y z
N MET A 1 15.52 -6.06 -0.30
CA MET A 1 14.70 -4.99 0.28
C MET A 1 14.14 -4.13 -0.85
N TYR A 2 12.88 -3.75 -0.74
CA TYR A 2 12.14 -2.96 -1.73
C TYR A 2 11.65 -1.66 -1.12
N PHE A 3 11.40 -0.68 -1.97
CA PHE A 3 10.82 0.60 -1.61
C PHE A 3 9.60 0.89 -2.48
N LEU A 4 8.46 1.12 -1.83
CA LEU A 4 7.19 1.46 -2.44
C LEU A 4 6.98 2.97 -2.29
N ARG A 5 6.99 3.69 -3.42
CA ARG A 5 6.64 5.11 -3.47
C ARG A 5 5.16 5.23 -3.77
N LEU A 6 4.43 5.97 -2.94
CA LEU A 6 3.00 6.22 -3.04
C LEU A 6 2.65 7.72 -3.07
N PHE A 7 3.57 8.61 -2.69
CA PHE A 7 3.40 10.06 -2.86
C PHE A 7 3.91 10.52 -4.23
N GLY A 8 3.07 11.27 -4.95
CA GLY A 8 3.38 11.71 -6.32
C GLY A 8 3.25 10.60 -7.36
N GLY A 9 2.47 9.55 -7.05
CA GLY A 9 2.23 8.39 -7.91
C GLY A 9 2.68 7.08 -7.25
N ILE A 10 2.50 5.97 -7.96
CA ILE A 10 2.87 4.64 -7.47
C ILE A 10 4.07 4.07 -8.22
N SER A 11 5.07 3.59 -7.49
CA SER A 11 6.16 2.79 -8.06
C SER A 11 6.81 1.90 -7.02
N LEU A 12 7.30 0.73 -7.45
CA LEU A 12 7.99 -0.22 -6.61
C LEU A 12 9.41 -0.44 -7.13
N HIS A 13 10.40 -0.27 -6.26
CA HIS A 13 11.82 -0.34 -6.61
C HIS A 13 12.54 -1.35 -5.74
N ALA A 14 13.46 -2.13 -6.32
CA ALA A 14 14.40 -2.92 -5.51
C ALA A 14 15.56 -2.02 -5.07
N ARG A 15 15.91 -2.01 -3.78
CA ARG A 15 17.06 -1.23 -3.29
C ARG A 15 18.41 -1.72 -3.85
N SER A 16 18.47 -2.96 -4.35
CA SER A 16 19.64 -3.49 -5.06
C SER A 16 19.80 -2.95 -6.49
N GLY A 17 18.84 -2.18 -7.01
CA GLY A 17 18.79 -1.76 -8.41
C GLY A 17 18.32 -2.86 -9.38
N ALA A 18 17.97 -4.05 -8.87
CA ALA A 18 17.43 -5.13 -9.69
C ALA A 18 16.05 -4.77 -10.26
N ALA A 19 15.72 -5.31 -11.44
CA ALA A 19 14.40 -5.17 -12.02
C ALA A 19 13.34 -5.83 -11.13
N VAL A 20 12.23 -5.14 -10.92
CA VAL A 20 11.06 -5.67 -10.21
C VAL A 20 10.20 -6.44 -11.22
N PRO A 21 9.76 -7.68 -10.93
CA PRO A 21 8.95 -8.47 -11.86
C PRO A 21 7.67 -7.75 -12.29
N GLU A 22 7.40 -7.65 -13.60
CA GLU A 22 6.25 -6.89 -14.14
C GLU A 22 4.90 -7.25 -13.51
N ARG A 23 4.71 -8.54 -13.22
CA ARG A 23 3.49 -9.06 -12.59
C ARG A 23 3.15 -8.40 -11.25
N VAL A 24 4.16 -8.00 -10.46
CA VAL A 24 3.94 -7.38 -9.13
C VAL A 24 3.75 -5.85 -9.22
N VAL A 25 4.01 -5.25 -10.38
CA VAL A 25 3.74 -3.83 -10.66
C VAL A 25 2.42 -3.63 -11.43
N GLN A 26 1.59 -4.66 -11.54
CA GLN A 26 0.23 -4.52 -12.03
C GLN A 26 -0.68 -3.85 -10.98
N GLN A 27 -1.84 -3.35 -11.42
CA GLN A 27 -2.78 -2.62 -10.58
C GLN A 27 -3.17 -3.37 -9.29
N ARG A 28 -3.50 -4.67 -9.37
CA ARG A 28 -4.02 -5.40 -8.19
C ARG A 28 -2.96 -5.64 -7.11
N PRO A 29 -1.75 -6.15 -7.42
CA PRO A 29 -0.68 -6.24 -6.42
C PRO A 29 -0.29 -4.88 -5.83
N LEU A 30 -0.18 -3.85 -6.66
CA LEU A 30 0.14 -2.49 -6.22
C LEU A 30 -0.94 -1.92 -5.28
N ALA A 31 -2.22 -2.14 -5.59
CA ALA A 31 -3.32 -1.72 -4.73
C ALA A 31 -3.32 -2.45 -3.37
N VAL A 32 -3.04 -3.76 -3.35
CA VAL A 32 -2.86 -4.51 -2.09
C VAL A 32 -1.68 -3.95 -1.29
N LEU A 33 -0.54 -3.70 -1.93
CA LEU A 33 0.63 -3.12 -1.28
C LEU A 33 0.34 -1.73 -0.70
N ALA A 34 -0.39 -0.88 -1.42
CA ALA A 34 -0.79 0.45 -0.96
C ALA A 34 -1.73 0.39 0.26
N LEU A 35 -2.75 -0.47 0.22
CA LEU A 35 -3.67 -0.68 1.35
C LEU A 35 -2.91 -1.13 2.61
N LEU A 36 -1.98 -2.08 2.45
CA LEU A 36 -1.17 -2.58 3.56
C LEU A 36 -0.13 -1.56 4.05
N ALA A 37 0.43 -0.75 3.15
CA ALA A 37 1.39 0.29 3.49
C ALA A 37 0.77 1.38 4.37
N VAL A 38 -0.45 1.83 4.04
CA VAL A 38 -1.20 2.80 4.87
C VAL A 38 -1.58 2.20 6.22
N ALA A 39 -1.91 0.91 6.25
CA ALA A 39 -2.29 0.23 7.48
C ALA A 39 -1.14 -0.08 8.46
N ARG A 40 0.13 -0.03 7.99
CA ARG A 40 1.35 -0.27 8.78
C ARG A 40 1.24 -1.56 9.61
N GLU A 41 1.68 -1.52 10.86
CA GLU A 41 1.63 -2.64 11.81
C GLU A 41 0.20 -3.07 12.15
N GLY A 42 -0.79 -2.20 11.97
CA GLY A 42 -2.21 -2.53 12.16
C GLY A 42 -2.75 -3.51 11.12
N GLY A 43 -2.12 -3.59 9.95
CA GLY A 43 -2.50 -4.51 8.88
C GLY A 43 -3.94 -4.33 8.38
N SER A 44 -4.41 -5.28 7.58
CA SER A 44 -5.79 -5.32 7.09
C SER A 44 -6.30 -6.75 7.03
N THR A 45 -7.57 -6.94 7.35
CA THR A 45 -8.23 -8.24 7.20
C THR A 45 -8.41 -8.58 5.73
N ARG A 46 -8.45 -9.88 5.41
CA ARG A 46 -8.69 -10.31 4.02
C ARG A 46 -10.03 -9.81 3.51
N ASP A 47 -11.07 -9.86 4.34
CA ASP A 47 -12.40 -9.37 3.98
C ASP A 47 -12.41 -7.86 3.67
N LYS A 48 -11.62 -7.03 4.39
CA LYS A 48 -11.49 -5.60 4.09
C LYS A 48 -10.78 -5.35 2.75
N LEU A 49 -9.68 -6.05 2.48
CA LEU A 49 -8.97 -5.97 1.20
C LEU A 49 -9.86 -6.42 0.04
N ILE A 50 -10.65 -7.49 0.25
CA ILE A 50 -11.64 -7.96 -0.72
C ILE A 50 -12.71 -6.90 -0.98
N GLY A 51 -13.25 -6.29 0.07
CA GLY A 51 -14.27 -5.25 -0.06
C GLY A 51 -13.80 -4.06 -0.91
N TYR A 52 -12.54 -3.67 -0.82
CA TYR A 52 -11.99 -2.60 -1.66
C TYR A 52 -11.75 -3.04 -3.11
N LEU A 53 -11.18 -4.23 -3.31
CA LEU A 53 -10.64 -4.61 -4.60
C LEU A 53 -11.63 -5.43 -5.45
N TRP A 54 -12.46 -6.26 -4.85
CA TRP A 54 -13.38 -7.15 -5.56
C TRP A 54 -14.81 -7.06 -5.01
N PRO A 55 -15.41 -5.86 -4.96
CA PRO A 55 -16.72 -5.61 -4.36
C PRO A 55 -17.86 -6.43 -4.98
N GLU A 56 -17.80 -6.64 -6.31
CA GLU A 56 -18.84 -7.33 -7.09
C GLU A 56 -18.59 -8.83 -7.22
N SER A 57 -17.50 -9.34 -6.63
CA SER A 57 -17.16 -10.76 -6.75
C SER A 57 -17.84 -11.58 -5.67
N GLU A 58 -18.29 -12.77 -6.06
CA GLU A 58 -18.71 -13.80 -5.12
C GLU A 58 -17.56 -14.11 -4.13
N LYS A 59 -17.90 -14.29 -2.84
CA LYS A 59 -16.94 -14.24 -1.73
C LYS A 59 -15.79 -15.24 -1.90
N GLU A 60 -16.10 -16.47 -2.28
CA GLU A 60 -15.12 -17.54 -2.48
C GLU A 60 -14.13 -17.17 -3.60
N ARG A 61 -14.62 -16.65 -4.73
CA ARG A 61 -13.77 -16.18 -5.84
C ARG A 61 -12.91 -15.00 -5.44
N ALA A 62 -13.45 -14.06 -4.67
CA ALA A 62 -12.71 -12.90 -4.20
C ALA A 62 -11.56 -13.31 -3.26
N ARG A 63 -11.80 -14.27 -2.38
CA ARG A 63 -10.78 -14.86 -1.51
C ARG A 63 -9.68 -15.55 -2.30
N HIS A 64 -10.03 -16.34 -3.31
CA HIS A 64 -9.04 -16.95 -4.20
C HIS A 64 -8.19 -15.90 -4.92
N ARG A 65 -8.81 -14.84 -5.46
CA ARG A 65 -8.08 -13.75 -6.12
C ARG A 65 -7.12 -13.02 -5.17
N LEU A 66 -7.54 -12.74 -3.93
CA LEU A 66 -6.66 -12.14 -2.93
C LEU A 66 -5.50 -13.09 -2.61
N ALA A 67 -5.77 -14.38 -2.42
CA ALA A 67 -4.73 -15.37 -2.14
C ALA A 67 -3.71 -15.45 -3.29
N ASP A 68 -4.16 -15.43 -4.54
CA ASP A 68 -3.29 -15.44 -5.73
C ASP A 68 -2.42 -14.19 -5.79
N VAL A 69 -2.99 -13.01 -5.51
CA VAL A 69 -2.23 -11.74 -5.48
C VAL A 69 -1.20 -11.73 -4.35
N VAL A 70 -1.57 -12.20 -3.15
CA VAL A 70 -0.64 -12.28 -2.01
C VAL A 70 0.49 -13.27 -2.30
N TYR A 71 0.16 -14.43 -2.85
CA TYR A 71 1.15 -15.42 -3.29
C TYR A 71 2.08 -14.84 -4.35
N LEU A 72 1.55 -14.10 -5.32
CA LEU A 72 2.32 -13.42 -6.35
C LEU A 72 3.32 -12.41 -5.76
N ILE A 73 2.88 -11.61 -4.79
CA ILE A 73 3.72 -10.65 -4.08
C ILE A 73 4.84 -11.39 -3.34
N ARG A 74 4.50 -12.41 -2.54
CA ARG A 74 5.49 -13.21 -1.80
C ARG A 74 6.51 -13.87 -2.71
N LYS A 75 6.06 -14.48 -3.81
CA LYS A 75 6.96 -15.10 -4.78
C LYS A 75 7.88 -14.10 -5.50
N SER A 76 7.48 -12.83 -5.59
CA SER A 76 8.23 -11.81 -6.33
C SER A 76 9.15 -10.96 -5.45
N LEU A 77 8.75 -10.71 -4.21
CA LEU A 77 9.45 -9.81 -3.28
C LEU A 77 10.08 -10.55 -2.08
N GLY A 78 9.81 -11.85 -1.95
CA GLY A 78 10.22 -12.69 -0.82
C GLY A 78 9.01 -13.14 0.01
N GLU A 79 9.06 -14.37 0.53
CA GLU A 79 8.00 -14.99 1.34
C GLU A 79 7.52 -14.07 2.48
N ASP A 80 8.45 -13.37 3.11
CA ASP A 80 8.17 -12.49 4.25
C ASP A 80 7.68 -11.09 3.85
N ALA A 81 7.53 -10.77 2.56
CA ALA A 81 7.09 -9.43 2.13
C ALA A 81 5.70 -9.07 2.66
N VAL A 82 4.82 -10.06 2.79
CA VAL A 82 3.50 -9.93 3.41
C VAL A 82 3.40 -10.97 4.51
N LEU A 83 3.17 -10.53 5.74
CA LEU A 83 3.00 -11.41 6.89
C LEU A 83 1.53 -11.71 7.10
N SER A 84 1.23 -12.88 7.63
CA SER A 84 -0.14 -13.31 7.94
C SER A 84 -0.25 -13.72 9.40
N ALA A 85 -1.29 -13.23 10.07
CA ALA A 85 -1.65 -13.62 11.43
C ALA A 85 -3.17 -13.83 11.49
N GLY A 86 -3.61 -15.10 11.47
CA GLY A 86 -5.03 -15.42 11.34
C GLY A 86 -5.62 -14.81 10.06
N ASP A 87 -6.67 -13.99 10.18
CA ASP A 87 -7.27 -13.29 9.04
C ASP A 87 -6.54 -12.01 8.60
N MET A 88 -5.54 -11.56 9.36
CA MET A 88 -4.87 -10.30 9.11
C MET A 88 -3.66 -10.47 8.19
N LEU A 89 -3.50 -9.52 7.26
CA LEU A 89 -2.32 -9.34 6.42
C LEU A 89 -1.64 -8.03 6.77
N ARG A 90 -0.31 -8.01 6.82
CA ARG A 90 0.48 -6.79 7.01
C ARG A 90 1.67 -6.76 6.07
N LEU A 91 2.05 -5.56 5.64
CA LEU A 91 3.29 -5.37 4.89
C LEU A 91 4.47 -5.49 5.86
N ASN A 92 5.50 -6.26 5.50
CA ASN A 92 6.70 -6.35 6.32
C ASN A 92 7.66 -5.22 5.97
N ALA A 93 7.76 -4.22 6.85
CA ALA A 93 8.65 -3.07 6.67
C ALA A 93 10.14 -3.46 6.55
N ALA A 94 10.56 -4.63 7.06
CA ALA A 94 11.92 -5.13 6.88
C ALA A 94 12.21 -5.57 5.44
N VAL A 95 11.18 -5.92 4.67
CA VAL A 95 11.30 -6.38 3.27
C VAL A 95 10.87 -5.30 2.30
N VAL A 96 9.73 -4.64 2.56
CA VAL A 96 9.13 -3.60 1.71
C VAL A 96 8.83 -2.38 2.57
N GLN A 97 9.64 -1.33 2.41
CA GLN A 97 9.36 -0.01 3.01
C GLN A 97 8.45 0.80 2.12
N SER A 98 7.75 1.78 2.69
CA SER A 98 6.98 2.76 1.93
C SER A 98 7.21 4.17 2.43
N ASP A 99 7.12 5.15 1.53
CA ASP A 99 7.15 6.57 1.87
C ASP A 99 5.94 6.97 2.74
N VAL A 100 4.74 6.46 2.47
CA VAL A 100 3.55 6.71 3.30
C VAL A 100 3.71 6.14 4.71
N GLY A 101 4.30 4.95 4.84
CA GLY A 101 4.55 4.33 6.14
C GLY A 101 5.52 5.20 6.95
N ALA A 102 6.64 5.59 6.34
CA ALA A 102 7.63 6.46 6.96
C ALA A 102 7.07 7.86 7.30
N PHE A 103 6.19 8.40 6.46
CA PHE A 103 5.50 9.67 6.71
C PHE A 103 4.63 9.57 7.95
N LEU A 104 3.79 8.54 8.05
CA LEU A 104 2.94 8.30 9.21
C LEU A 104 3.76 8.00 10.47
N ASP A 105 4.88 7.26 10.37
CA ASP A 105 5.81 7.06 11.48
C ASP A 105 6.38 8.40 11.98
N ALA A 106 6.77 9.29 11.06
CA ALA A 106 7.30 10.61 11.38
C ALA A 106 6.25 11.52 12.04
N LEU A 107 4.98 11.46 11.61
CA LEU A 107 3.87 12.16 12.26
C LEU A 107 3.68 11.67 13.71
N ASP A 108 3.66 10.35 13.92
CA ASP A 108 3.50 9.75 15.25
C ASP A 108 4.64 10.18 16.20
N SER A 109 5.86 10.28 15.69
CA SER A 109 7.03 10.74 16.45
C SER A 109 7.18 12.26 16.52
N LYS A 110 6.27 13.03 15.90
CA LYS A 110 6.32 14.50 15.76
C LYS A 110 7.58 15.02 15.06
N ASP A 111 8.18 14.20 14.21
CA ASP A 111 9.29 14.59 13.35
C ASP A 111 8.74 15.27 12.08
N ARG A 112 8.44 16.57 12.22
CA ARG A 112 7.83 17.37 11.14
C ARG A 112 8.76 17.54 9.94
N GLU A 113 10.06 17.66 10.16
CA GLU A 113 11.04 17.84 9.08
C GLU A 113 11.02 16.63 8.15
N THR A 114 11.15 15.42 8.71
CA THR A 114 11.07 14.18 7.94
C THR A 114 9.70 14.01 7.26
N ALA A 115 8.61 14.34 7.94
CA ALA A 115 7.26 14.25 7.36
C ALA A 115 7.11 15.14 6.12
N VAL A 116 7.56 16.41 6.21
CA VAL A 116 7.52 17.35 5.09
C VAL A 116 8.39 16.88 3.93
N GLU A 117 9.57 16.32 4.22
CA GLU A 117 10.46 15.79 3.19
C GLU A 117 9.86 14.58 2.45
N LEU A 118 9.11 13.71 3.13
CA LEU A 118 8.58 12.49 2.53
C LEU A 118 7.36 12.74 1.62
N TYR A 119 6.57 13.78 1.90
CA TYR A 119 5.39 14.10 1.12
C TYR A 119 5.77 14.78 -0.22
N LYS A 120 5.91 13.98 -1.28
CA LYS A 120 6.34 14.44 -2.62
C LYS A 120 5.21 14.74 -3.61
N GLY A 121 3.96 14.71 -3.16
CA GLY A 121 2.79 14.97 -3.99
C GLY A 121 1.58 14.13 -3.56
N PRO A 122 0.46 14.23 -4.29
CA PRO A 122 -0.76 13.53 -3.92
C PRO A 122 -0.57 12.01 -3.81
N PHE A 123 -1.22 11.41 -2.82
CA PHE A 123 -1.22 9.96 -2.63
C PHE A 123 -1.82 9.24 -3.85
N LEU A 124 -1.10 8.26 -4.38
CA LEU A 124 -1.47 7.45 -5.54
C LEU A 124 -1.87 8.30 -6.76
N ASP A 125 -1.12 9.36 -7.03
CA ASP A 125 -1.46 10.25 -8.13
C ASP A 125 -1.46 9.53 -9.49
N GLY A 126 -2.52 9.75 -10.26
CA GLY A 126 -2.75 9.07 -11.54
C GLY A 126 -3.00 7.55 -11.48
N PHE A 127 -3.07 6.93 -10.30
CA PHE A 127 -3.29 5.49 -10.17
C PHE A 127 -4.78 5.15 -9.98
N ASN A 128 -5.24 4.14 -10.71
CA ASN A 128 -6.55 3.52 -10.52
C ASN A 128 -6.42 1.99 -10.55
N ALA A 129 -7.39 1.31 -9.94
CA ALA A 129 -7.51 -0.14 -10.01
C ALA A 129 -8.82 -0.48 -10.72
N SER A 130 -8.72 -0.99 -11.95
CA SER A 130 -9.91 -1.20 -12.80
C SER A 130 -10.92 -2.15 -12.15
N GLY A 131 -12.18 -1.73 -12.09
CA GLY A 131 -13.27 -2.48 -11.46
C GLY A 131 -13.17 -2.56 -9.94
N ALA A 132 -12.75 -1.47 -9.29
CA ALA A 132 -12.64 -1.36 -7.84
C ALA A 132 -13.08 0.03 -7.32
N PRO A 133 -14.35 0.42 -7.49
CA PRO A 133 -14.81 1.76 -7.09
C PRO A 133 -14.68 2.03 -5.59
N GLU A 134 -14.76 1.02 -4.73
CA GLU A 134 -14.51 1.11 -3.29
C GLU A 134 -13.06 1.47 -2.99
N PHE A 135 -12.12 0.90 -3.75
CA PHE A 135 -10.71 1.27 -3.65
C PHE A 135 -10.50 2.72 -4.08
N GLU A 136 -11.09 3.16 -5.19
CA GLU A 136 -10.96 4.55 -5.66
C GLU A 136 -11.51 5.55 -4.64
N ARG A 137 -12.67 5.25 -4.04
CA ARG A 137 -13.24 6.06 -2.94
C ARG A 137 -12.31 6.10 -1.72
N TRP A 138 -11.69 4.98 -1.38
CA TRP A 138 -10.71 4.93 -0.30
C TRP A 138 -9.47 5.77 -0.63
N VAL A 139 -8.94 5.69 -1.85
CA VAL A 139 -7.79 6.50 -2.28
C VAL A 139 -8.07 7.99 -2.14
N GLU A 140 -9.25 8.44 -2.54
CA GLU A 140 -9.63 9.85 -2.42
C GLU A 140 -9.71 10.30 -0.96
N SER A 141 -10.30 9.46 -0.08
CA SER A 141 -10.35 9.74 1.36
C SER A 141 -8.96 9.81 1.98
N GLU A 142 -8.05 8.89 1.63
CA GLU A 142 -6.68 8.91 2.14
C GLU A 142 -5.88 10.07 1.57
N ARG A 143 -6.10 10.46 0.31
CA ARG A 143 -5.45 11.63 -0.29
C ARG A 143 -5.81 12.90 0.47
N GLN A 144 -7.08 13.09 0.82
CA GLN A 144 -7.54 14.24 1.61
C GLN A 144 -6.95 14.20 3.03
N ARG A 145 -7.00 13.03 3.69
CA ARG A 145 -6.45 12.85 5.04
C ARG A 145 -4.96 13.18 5.08
N LEU A 146 -4.15 12.56 4.21
CA LEU A 146 -2.70 12.72 4.19
C LEU A 146 -2.28 14.14 3.79
N ALA A 147 -3.04 14.80 2.90
CA ALA A 147 -2.80 16.20 2.56
C ALA A 147 -3.10 17.15 3.73
N GLY A 148 -4.15 16.87 4.51
CA GLY A 148 -4.46 17.60 5.75
C GLY A 148 -3.35 17.47 6.79
N GLU A 149 -2.93 16.24 7.09
CA GLU A 149 -1.82 15.98 8.02
C GLU A 149 -0.53 16.68 7.58
N TYR A 150 -0.23 16.66 6.27
CA TYR A 150 0.92 17.38 5.71
C TYR A 150 0.78 18.91 5.90
N ALA A 151 -0.40 19.48 5.65
CA ALA A 151 -0.64 20.91 5.87
C ALA A 151 -0.43 21.29 7.35
N ASP A 152 -0.95 20.50 8.27
CA ASP A 152 -0.81 20.71 9.72
C ASP A 152 0.65 20.62 10.18
N THR A 153 1.52 19.89 9.46
CA THR A 153 2.96 19.84 9.78
C THR A 153 3.74 21.11 9.39
N LEU A 154 3.20 21.92 8.47
CA LEU A 154 3.81 23.16 8.01
C LEU A 154 3.51 24.36 8.92
N GLU A 155 2.53 24.25 9.81
CA GLU A 155 2.14 25.27 10.80
C GLU A 155 2.97 25.20 12.09
#